data_AF-D8P2V5-F1
#
_entry.id   AF-D8P2V5-F1
#
_cell.length_a   1.000
_cell.length_b   1.000
_cell.length_c   1.000
_cell.angle_alpha   90.00
_cell.angle_beta   90.00
_cell.angle_gamma   90.00
#
_symmetry.space_group_name_H-M   'P 1'
#
loop_
_entity.id
_entity.type
_entity.pdbx_description
1 polymer ?
#
loop_
_entity_poly.entity_id
_entity_poly.type
_entity_poly.pdbx_seq_one_letter_code
_entity_poly.pdbx_strand_id
1 'polypeptide(L)'
;MADEVIAPSHIGQFHITGGHINWPPAAGIGPVMPTRVLNVTLHAQSGSSIVTGDGTLIVTPPGKPSIYTRTHFQGTVHVRSYGVGKAFQIFALHGTPIARSVGTPFVSQLIIDLKTIWGPDGTATYTVETGGAEPSDVLIKDANVSVRWMVKESIPVLEE
;
A
#
# COMPACT_ATOMS: atom_id res chain seq x y z
N MET A 1 -28.38 28.28 8.56
CA MET A 1 -27.33 28.14 7.54
C MET A 1 -26.45 27.00 8.01
N ALA A 2 -26.42 25.89 7.27
CA ALA A 2 -25.60 24.75 7.64
C ALA A 2 -24.18 25.01 7.13
N ASP A 3 -23.23 25.19 8.05
CA ASP A 3 -21.82 25.14 7.73
C ASP A 3 -21.52 23.74 7.17
N GLU A 4 -21.39 23.65 5.84
CA GLU A 4 -20.85 22.46 5.21
C GLU A 4 -19.36 22.41 5.55
N VAL A 5 -19.04 21.71 6.64
CA VAL A 5 -17.66 21.41 7.02
C VAL A 5 -17.09 20.49 5.94
N ILE A 6 -16.44 21.08 4.94
CA ILE A 6 -15.70 20.36 3.90
C ILE A 6 -14.51 19.69 4.60
N ALA A 7 -14.74 18.47 5.09
CA ALA A 7 -13.71 17.74 5.79
C ALA A 7 -12.64 17.25 4.79
N PRO A 8 -11.35 17.32 5.13
CA PRO A 8 -10.26 17.17 4.16
C PRO A 8 -10.23 15.75 3.58
N SER A 9 -10.17 15.66 2.25
CA SER A 9 -9.78 14.42 1.57
C SER A 9 -8.29 14.17 1.87
N HIS A 10 -7.96 13.03 2.49
CA HIS A 10 -6.59 12.70 2.83
C HIS A 10 -5.97 11.92 1.67
N ILE A 11 -4.90 12.47 1.08
CA ILE A 11 -4.09 11.76 0.10
C ILE A 11 -2.78 11.38 0.78
N GLY A 12 -2.50 10.08 0.86
CA GLY A 12 -1.27 9.55 1.43
C GLY A 12 -0.41 8.92 0.36
N GLN A 13 0.85 9.32 0.27
CA GLN A 13 1.88 8.63 -0.50
C GLN A 13 2.64 7.69 0.43
N PHE A 14 2.52 6.39 0.18
CA PHE A 14 3.10 5.31 0.96
C PHE A 14 4.29 4.74 0.21
N HIS A 15 5.43 4.70 0.89
CA HIS A 15 6.65 4.06 0.43
C HIS A 15 6.89 2.82 1.30
N ILE A 16 6.83 1.64 0.67
CA ILE A 16 6.90 0.35 1.35
C ILE A 16 8.17 -0.36 0.89
N THR A 17 9.03 -0.67 1.85
CA THR A 17 10.34 -1.28 1.60
C THR A 17 10.61 -2.45 2.53
N GLY A 18 11.30 -3.45 1.99
CA GLY A 18 11.69 -4.65 2.74
C GLY A 18 10.52 -5.62 2.96
N GLY A 19 10.59 -6.35 4.08
CA GLY A 19 9.64 -7.39 4.45
C GLY A 19 10.23 -8.80 4.38
N HIS A 20 9.69 -9.69 5.20
CA HIS A 20 10.10 -11.08 5.27
C HIS A 20 9.26 -11.93 4.31
N ILE A 21 9.93 -12.76 3.51
CA ILE A 21 9.28 -13.78 2.70
C ILE A 21 9.07 -15.01 3.59
N ASN A 22 7.83 -15.50 3.69
CA ASN A 22 7.60 -16.84 4.24
C ASN A 22 7.97 -17.90 3.20
N TRP A 23 9.25 -18.23 3.07
CA TRP A 23 9.76 -19.32 2.23
C TRP A 23 10.80 -20.13 3.03
N PRO A 24 10.77 -21.48 3.03
CA PRO A 24 11.69 -22.25 3.86
C PRO A 24 13.14 -22.09 3.38
N PRO A 25 14.11 -21.81 4.27
CA PRO A 25 15.53 -21.83 3.92
C PRO A 25 16.02 -23.29 3.97
N ALA A 26 16.11 -23.95 2.82
CA ALA A 26 16.93 -25.15 2.70
C ALA A 26 18.41 -24.73 2.63
N ALA A 27 19.14 -25.06 3.69
CA ALA A 27 20.59 -24.99 3.89
C ALA A 27 21.48 -24.61 2.68
N GLY A 28 22.29 -23.56 2.85
CA GLY A 28 23.35 -23.15 1.91
C GLY A 28 23.25 -21.67 1.57
N ILE A 29 24.35 -21.05 1.16
CA ILE A 29 24.40 -19.63 0.73
C ILE A 29 23.25 -19.40 -0.26
N GLY A 30 22.19 -18.75 0.22
CA GLY A 30 20.95 -18.64 -0.53
C GLY A 30 21.15 -17.76 -1.76
N PRO A 31 20.37 -17.98 -2.83
CA PRO A 31 20.35 -17.03 -3.94
C PRO A 31 20.04 -15.63 -3.40
N VAL A 32 20.77 -14.62 -3.89
CA VAL A 32 20.47 -13.22 -3.58
C VAL A 32 18.99 -12.99 -3.91
N MET A 33 18.19 -12.64 -2.91
CA MET A 33 16.75 -12.47 -3.11
C MET A 33 16.49 -11.21 -3.95
N PRO A 34 15.50 -11.23 -4.86
CA PRO A 34 15.11 -10.03 -5.58
C PRO A 34 14.63 -8.96 -4.60
N THR A 35 15.14 -7.74 -4.74
CA THR A 35 14.68 -6.58 -3.98
C THR A 35 13.30 -6.16 -4.49
N ARG A 36 12.41 -5.78 -3.58
CA ARG A 36 11.05 -5.33 -3.89
C ARG A 36 10.78 -3.99 -3.20
N VAL A 37 10.23 -3.05 -3.94
CA VAL A 37 9.78 -1.75 -3.45
C VAL A 37 8.37 -1.52 -3.96
N LEU A 38 7.47 -1.10 -3.08
CA LEU A 38 6.09 -0.79 -3.45
C LEU A 38 5.80 0.67 -3.10
N ASN A 39 5.45 1.45 -4.10
CA ASN A 39 5.00 2.84 -3.94
C ASN A 39 3.50 2.88 -4.17
N VAL A 40 2.73 3.43 -3.24
CA VAL A 40 1.27 3.51 -3.36
C VAL A 40 0.79 4.91 -3.04
N THR A 41 -0.13 5.45 -3.84
CA THR A 41 -0.87 6.67 -3.52
C THR A 41 -2.30 6.28 -3.21
N LEU A 42 -2.74 6.56 -1.99
CA LEU A 42 -4.10 6.26 -1.53
C LEU A 42 -4.89 7.54 -1.32
N HIS A 43 -6.16 7.48 -1.70
CA HIS A 43 -7.14 8.53 -1.58
C HIS A 43 -8.26 8.05 -0.65
N ALA A 44 -8.37 8.70 0.51
CA ALA A 44 -9.48 8.50 1.43
C ALA A 44 -10.40 9.73 1.36
N GLN A 45 -11.63 9.52 0.89
CA GLN A 45 -12.63 10.58 0.86
C GLN A 45 -13.15 10.85 2.28
N SER A 46 -13.37 12.12 2.59
CA SER A 46 -13.93 12.46 3.89
C SER A 46 -15.34 11.91 4.06
N GLY A 47 -15.67 11.48 5.28
CA GLY A 47 -16.95 10.83 5.60
C GLY A 47 -17.10 9.42 5.02
N SER A 48 -16.10 8.90 4.31
CA SER A 48 -16.11 7.56 3.71
C SER A 48 -15.02 6.68 4.30
N SER A 49 -15.34 5.40 4.50
CA SER A 49 -14.34 4.38 4.81
C SER A 49 -13.75 3.75 3.54
N ILE A 50 -14.16 4.19 2.35
CA ILE A 50 -13.66 3.67 1.08
C ILE A 50 -12.34 4.36 0.75
N VAL A 51 -11.35 3.55 0.37
CA VAL A 51 -10.06 4.01 -0.09
C VAL A 51 -9.81 3.45 -1.49
N THR A 52 -9.38 4.32 -2.39
CA THR A 52 -8.90 3.93 -3.72
C THR A 52 -7.50 4.46 -3.92
N GLY A 53 -6.78 3.93 -4.90
CA GLY A 53 -5.44 4.41 -5.17
C GLY A 53 -4.74 3.64 -6.26
N ASP A 54 -3.52 4.08 -6.55
CA ASP A 54 -2.66 3.44 -7.53
C ASP A 54 -1.31 3.16 -6.89
N GLY A 55 -0.70 2.03 -7.26
CA GLY A 55 0.64 1.72 -6.84
C GLY A 55 1.51 1.16 -7.96
N THR A 56 2.81 1.25 -7.74
CA THR A 56 3.85 0.69 -8.59
C THR A 56 4.71 -0.25 -7.77
N LEU A 57 4.69 -1.53 -8.14
CA LEU A 57 5.62 -2.53 -7.64
C LEU A 57 6.88 -2.51 -8.52
N ILE A 58 8.03 -2.41 -7.87
CA ILE A 58 9.35 -2.48 -8.48
C ILE A 58 10.02 -3.75 -7.97
N VAL A 59 10.39 -4.64 -8.88
CA VAL A 59 11.13 -5.87 -8.56
C VAL A 59 12.48 -5.82 -9.26
N THR A 60 13.57 -5.96 -8.52
CA THR A 60 14.94 -5.97 -9.06
C THR A 60 15.57 -7.34 -8.81
N PRO A 61 15.58 -8.25 -9.81
CA PRO A 61 16.27 -9.53 -9.69
C PRO A 61 17.79 -9.36 -9.74
N PRO A 62 18.56 -10.29 -9.16
CA PRO A 62 20.02 -10.25 -9.22
C PRO A 62 20.53 -10.27 -10.67
N GLY A 63 21.37 -9.30 -11.02
CA GLY A 63 21.99 -9.21 -12.35
C GLY A 63 21.03 -8.94 -13.52
N LYS A 64 19.79 -8.51 -13.25
CA LYS A 64 18.78 -8.19 -14.26
C LYS A 64 18.22 -6.78 -14.05
N PRO A 65 17.68 -6.13 -15.10
CA PRO A 65 17.02 -4.84 -14.95
C PRO A 65 15.75 -4.93 -14.09
N SER A 66 15.38 -3.81 -13.48
CA SER A 66 14.16 -3.70 -12.68
C SER A 66 12.90 -3.86 -13.54
N ILE A 67 11.92 -4.58 -12.99
CA ILE A 67 10.60 -4.78 -13.57
C ILE A 67 9.61 -3.90 -12.82
N TYR A 68 8.77 -3.18 -13.57
CA TYR A 68 7.80 -2.24 -13.03
C TYR A 68 6.39 -2.71 -13.37
N THR A 69 5.54 -2.80 -12.36
CA THR A 69 4.14 -3.19 -12.54
C THR A 69 3.23 -2.20 -11.83
N ARG A 70 2.18 -1.76 -12.53
CA ARG A 70 1.17 -0.88 -11.95
C ARG A 70 -0.07 -1.67 -11.51
N THR A 71 -0.58 -1.32 -10.35
CA THR A 71 -1.75 -1.93 -9.72
C THR A 71 -2.69 -0.82 -9.26
N HIS A 72 -3.97 -0.92 -9.62
CA HIS A 72 -5.03 -0.11 -9.02
C HIS A 72 -5.51 -0.80 -7.73
N PHE A 73 -5.61 -0.05 -6.64
CA PHE A 73 -6.05 -0.52 -5.34
C PHE A 73 -7.42 0.04 -4.98
N GLN A 74 -8.24 -0.80 -4.37
CA GLN A 74 -9.51 -0.42 -3.78
C GLN A 74 -9.71 -1.20 -2.47
N GLY A 75 -10.28 -0.55 -1.47
CA GLY A 75 -10.68 -1.23 -0.26
C GLY A 75 -11.20 -0.28 0.80
N THR A 76 -10.87 -0.56 2.04
CA THR A 76 -11.42 0.14 3.20
C THR A 76 -10.36 0.58 4.20
N VAL A 77 -10.65 1.67 4.90
CA VAL A 77 -9.87 2.14 6.04
C VAL A 77 -10.64 1.91 7.34
N HIS A 78 -9.95 1.38 8.34
CA HIS A 78 -10.49 1.10 9.66
C HIS A 78 -9.64 1.80 10.72
N VAL A 79 -10.29 2.39 11.72
CA VAL A 79 -9.62 2.87 12.94
C VAL A 79 -9.85 1.84 14.04
N ARG A 80 -8.77 1.31 14.62
CA ARG A 80 -8.85 0.47 15.82
C ARG A 80 -8.30 1.24 17.01
N SER A 81 -9.11 1.35 18.06
CA SER A 81 -8.63 1.81 19.37
C SER A 81 -8.46 0.59 20.27
N TYR A 82 -7.26 0.40 20.81
CA TYR A 82 -7.10 -0.47 21.98
C TYR A 82 -7.29 0.41 23.22
N GLY A 83 -7.91 -0.16 24.27
CA GLY A 83 -8.19 0.57 25.50
C GLY A 83 -6.96 1.30 26.06
N VAL A 84 -7.22 2.42 26.75
CA VAL A 84 -6.22 3.33 27.35
C VAL A 84 -5.12 3.79 26.38
N GLY A 85 -5.53 4.50 25.32
CA GLY A 85 -4.76 5.66 24.86
C GLY A 85 -4.01 5.55 23.53
N LYS A 86 -4.12 4.47 22.74
CA LYS A 86 -3.55 4.45 21.39
C LYS A 86 -4.51 3.88 20.36
N ALA A 87 -4.91 4.75 19.44
CA ALA A 87 -5.64 4.37 18.24
C ALA A 87 -4.68 4.29 17.04
N PHE A 88 -4.90 3.28 16.21
CA PHE A 88 -4.15 3.06 14.98
C PHE A 88 -5.10 2.86 13.81
N GLN A 89 -4.54 2.95 12.59
CA GLN A 89 -5.30 2.93 11.36
C GLN A 89 -4.81 1.79 10.46
N ILE A 90 -5.77 1.05 9.92
CA ILE A 90 -5.52 -0.06 9.00
C ILE A 90 -6.13 0.28 7.64
N PHE A 91 -5.35 0.15 6.58
CA PHE A 91 -5.84 0.15 5.20
C PHE A 91 -5.85 -1.29 4.70
N ALA A 92 -7.03 -1.80 4.37
CA ALA A 92 -7.20 -3.13 3.78
C ALA A 92 -7.58 -2.97 2.31
N LEU A 93 -6.71 -3.39 1.41
CA LEU A 93 -6.79 -3.06 -0.01
C LEU A 93 -6.66 -4.32 -0.87
N HIS A 94 -7.47 -4.36 -1.93
CA HIS A 94 -7.37 -5.33 -3.00
C HIS A 94 -6.78 -4.67 -4.24
N GLY A 95 -5.77 -5.29 -4.82
CA GLY A 95 -5.05 -4.81 -5.99
C GLY A 95 -5.49 -5.50 -7.28
N THR A 96 -5.69 -4.73 -8.34
CA THR A 96 -5.92 -5.22 -9.70
C THR A 96 -4.84 -4.69 -10.62
N PRO A 97 -4.12 -5.55 -11.37
CA PRO A 97 -3.07 -5.09 -12.27
C PRO A 97 -3.68 -4.24 -13.41
N ILE A 98 -3.11 -3.07 -13.67
CA ILE A 98 -3.60 -2.16 -14.73
C ILE A 98 -3.34 -2.75 -16.11
N ALA A 99 -2.18 -3.38 -16.30
CA ALA A 99 -1.85 -4.11 -17.51
C ALA A 99 -1.41 -5.54 -17.13
N ARG A 100 -2.16 -6.54 -17.57
CA ARG A 100 -1.80 -7.94 -17.38
C ARG A 100 -0.83 -8.37 -18.47
N SER A 101 0.43 -8.51 -18.10
CA SER A 101 1.45 -9.14 -18.93
C SER A 101 1.84 -10.49 -18.30
N VAL A 102 1.98 -11.52 -19.13
CA VAL A 102 2.41 -12.85 -18.67
C VAL A 102 3.78 -12.73 -17.99
N GLY A 103 3.97 -13.41 -16.86
CA GLY A 103 5.18 -13.40 -16.05
C GLY A 103 5.39 -12.11 -15.24
N THR A 104 4.47 -11.16 -15.28
CA THR A 104 4.64 -9.88 -14.58
C THR A 104 4.06 -9.94 -13.17
N PRO A 105 4.87 -9.65 -12.13
CA PRO A 105 4.40 -9.69 -10.75
C PRO A 105 3.57 -8.46 -10.42
N PHE A 106 2.47 -8.61 -9.71
CA PHE A 106 1.65 -7.51 -9.21
C PHE A 106 1.20 -7.79 -7.77
N VAL A 107 0.75 -6.76 -7.07
CA VAL A 107 0.20 -6.91 -5.73
C VAL A 107 -1.30 -7.17 -5.81
N SER A 108 -1.77 -8.30 -5.28
CA SER A 108 -3.21 -8.65 -5.26
C SER A 108 -3.90 -8.26 -3.95
N GLN A 109 -3.17 -8.25 -2.84
CA GLN A 109 -3.66 -7.83 -1.53
C GLN A 109 -2.61 -7.00 -0.80
N LEU A 110 -3.05 -5.94 -0.13
CA LEU A 110 -2.20 -5.05 0.65
C LEU A 110 -2.91 -4.63 1.93
N ILE A 111 -2.27 -4.87 3.06
CA ILE A 111 -2.69 -4.41 4.38
C ILE A 111 -1.60 -3.47 4.90
N ILE A 112 -2.00 -2.26 5.29
CA ILE A 112 -1.09 -1.25 5.87
C ILE A 112 -1.58 -0.93 7.27
N ASP A 113 -0.74 -1.18 8.27
CA ASP A 113 -0.97 -0.85 9.67
C ASP A 113 -0.10 0.35 10.06
N LEU A 114 -0.71 1.51 10.29
CA LEU A 114 0.00 2.69 10.79
C LEU A 114 0.15 2.64 12.30
N LYS A 115 1.28 3.12 12.82
CA LYS A 115 1.52 3.14 14.29
C LYS A 115 0.57 4.09 15.04
N THR A 116 0.05 5.10 14.36
CA THR A 116 -0.95 6.06 14.85
C THR A 116 -1.90 6.44 13.72
N ILE A 117 -3.09 6.94 14.06
CA ILE A 117 -4.02 7.51 13.07
C ILE A 117 -3.30 8.62 12.28
N TRP A 118 -3.32 8.54 10.94
CA TRP A 118 -2.61 9.45 10.04
C TRP A 118 -1.11 9.63 10.37
N GLY A 119 -0.50 8.62 11.00
CA GLY A 119 0.92 8.62 11.33
C GLY A 119 1.82 8.56 10.08
N PRO A 120 3.09 8.98 10.21
CA PRO A 120 4.06 8.89 9.12
C PRO A 120 4.68 7.49 8.96
N ASP A 121 4.50 6.59 9.92
CA ASP A 121 5.18 5.29 9.97
C ASP A 121 4.21 4.14 10.23
N GLY A 122 4.53 2.97 9.68
CA GLY A 122 3.75 1.76 9.83
C GLY A 122 4.47 0.50 9.37
N THR A 123 3.69 -0.57 9.25
CA THR A 123 4.09 -1.86 8.67
C THR A 123 3.08 -2.27 7.62
N ALA A 124 3.52 -3.02 6.62
CA ALA A 124 2.66 -3.55 5.57
C ALA A 124 2.85 -5.06 5.41
N THR A 125 1.73 -5.73 5.16
CA THR A 125 1.67 -7.11 4.70
C THR A 125 1.03 -7.13 3.33
N TYR A 126 1.65 -7.79 2.36
CA TYR A 126 1.11 -7.83 1.00
C TYR A 126 1.41 -9.14 0.28
N THR A 127 0.50 -9.51 -0.62
CA THR A 127 0.60 -10.71 -1.46
C THR A 127 1.00 -10.30 -2.87
N VAL A 128 2.07 -10.91 -3.38
CA VAL A 128 2.52 -10.75 -4.77
C VAL A 128 2.10 -11.96 -5.58
N GLU A 129 1.40 -11.72 -6.68
CA GLU A 129 0.98 -12.70 -7.67
C GLU A 129 1.74 -12.51 -8.97
N THR A 130 1.96 -13.58 -9.73
CA THR A 130 2.57 -13.52 -11.07
C THR A 130 1.52 -13.88 -12.12
N GLY A 131 1.22 -12.97 -13.04
CA GLY A 131 0.19 -13.22 -14.07
C GLY A 131 0.60 -14.30 -15.07
N GLY A 132 -0.27 -15.27 -15.37
CA GLY A 132 -0.15 -16.15 -16.55
C GLY A 132 0.71 -17.42 -16.41
N ALA A 133 1.29 -17.69 -15.24
CA ALA A 133 1.72 -19.03 -14.83
C ALA A 133 0.90 -19.43 -13.59
N GLU A 134 1.00 -20.68 -13.12
CA GLU A 134 0.32 -21.08 -11.87
C GLU A 134 0.53 -20.00 -10.79
N PRO A 135 -0.55 -19.55 -10.12
CA PRO A 135 -0.46 -18.48 -9.14
C PRO A 135 0.55 -18.89 -8.07
N SER A 136 1.67 -18.18 -8.04
CA SER A 136 2.71 -18.32 -7.03
C SER A 136 2.56 -17.14 -6.09
N ASP A 137 1.81 -17.35 -5.02
CA ASP A 137 1.50 -16.31 -4.04
C ASP A 137 2.70 -16.16 -3.10
N VAL A 138 3.41 -15.04 -3.23
CA VAL A 138 4.47 -14.69 -2.29
C VAL A 138 3.90 -13.71 -1.27
N LEU A 139 3.73 -14.20 -0.04
CA LEU A 139 3.33 -13.36 1.10
C LEU A 139 4.56 -12.66 1.69
N ILE A 140 4.52 -11.33 1.69
CA ILE A 140 5.50 -10.47 2.34
C ILE A 140 4.90 -9.91 3.61
N LYS A 141 5.58 -10.11 4.75
CA LYS A 141 5.16 -9.61 6.06
C LYS A 141 6.11 -8.56 6.60
N ASP A 142 5.59 -7.69 7.47
CA ASP A 142 6.35 -6.73 8.26
C ASP A 142 7.26 -5.81 7.40
N ALA A 143 6.80 -5.46 6.19
CA ALA A 143 7.50 -4.48 5.37
C ALA A 143 7.37 -3.09 6.00
N ASN A 144 8.46 -2.33 6.05
CA ASN A 144 8.43 -0.99 6.63
C ASN A 144 7.66 -0.04 5.72
N VAL A 145 6.79 0.76 6.32
CA VAL A 145 5.98 1.77 5.64
C VAL A 145 6.39 3.14 6.14
N SER A 146 6.70 4.04 5.22
CA SER A 146 6.73 5.47 5.46
C SER A 146 5.67 6.17 4.63
N VAL A 147 5.05 7.21 5.19
CA VAL A 147 3.90 7.90 4.61
C VAL A 147 4.14 9.39 4.59
N ARG A 148 3.85 10.00 3.44
CA ARG A 148 3.75 11.44 3.29
C ARG A 148 2.30 11.82 3.00
N TRP A 149 1.70 12.54 3.92
CA TRP A 149 0.34 13.08 3.76
C TRP A 149 0.39 14.39 2.96
N MET A 150 -0.49 14.49 1.96
CA MET A 150 -0.73 15.71 1.19
C MET A 150 -2.11 16.23 1.59
N VAL A 151 -2.15 17.41 2.19
CA VAL A 151 -3.41 18.11 2.47
C VAL A 151 -3.87 18.71 1.15
N LYS A 152 -5.08 18.34 0.69
CA LYS A 152 -5.73 19.06 -0.40
C LYS A 152 -6.32 20.33 0.21
N GLU A 153 -5.58 21.43 0.17
CA GLU A 153 -6.14 22.76 0.50
C GLU A 153 -7.18 23.09 -0.56
N SER A 154 -8.46 23.03 -0.19
CA SER A 154 -9.53 23.58 -1.02
C SER A 154 -9.37 25.10 -1.01
N ILE A 155 -9.12 25.69 -2.18
CA ILE A 155 -9.19 27.15 -2.35
C ILE A 155 -10.61 27.58 -1.99
N PRO A 156 -10.83 28.48 -1.02
CA PRO A 156 -12.17 29.01 -0.77
C PRO A 156 -12.64 29.72 -2.04
N VAL A 157 -13.76 29.24 -2.60
CA VAL A 157 -14.49 29.99 -3.62
C VAL A 157 -15.01 31.25 -2.92
N LEU A 158 -14.40 32.40 -3.21
CA LEU A 158 -14.99 33.69 -2.90
C LEU A 158 -16.24 33.80 -3.79
N GLU A 159 -17.42 33.67 -3.20
CA GLU A 159 -18.65 34.11 -3.85
C GLU A 159 -18.60 35.66 -3.96
N GLU A 160 -18.76 36.18 -5.18
CA GLU A 160 -19.05 37.60 -5.46
C GLU A 160 -20.53 37.92 -5.22
#